data_AF-A0A0B1RZZ5-F1
#
_entry.id   AF-A0A0B1RZZ5-F1
#
_cell.length_a   1.000
_cell.length_b   1.000
_cell.length_c   1.000
_cell.angle_alpha   90.00
_cell.angle_beta   90.00
_cell.angle_gamma   90.00
#
_symmetry.space_group_name_H-M   'P 1'
#
loop_
_entity.id
_entity.type
_entity.pdbx_description
1 polymer ?
#
loop_
_entity_poly.entity_id
_entity_poly.type
_entity_poly.pdbx_seq_one_letter_code
_entity_poly.pdbx_strand_id
1 'polypeptide(L)'
;MGKITYDPFASEEKREKESSKYPPQKILGFRLLGYRMHLNNGEVVVKDKDWGKSHDENNVLDGLIEFFSGRGIDSKVTSQVLAKLDLVRKWFATQQSFQFYASSLLFVYENDPSLPVNVKIVMIGVG
;
A
#
# COMPACT_ATOMS: atom_id res chain seq x y z
N MET A 1 0.47 -4.79 5.31
CA MET A 1 -0.77 -5.50 4.93
C MET A 1 -1.06 -6.58 5.95
N GLY A 2 -2.32 -7.03 6.04
CA GLY A 2 -2.81 -7.96 7.05
C GLY A 2 -3.63 -7.25 8.12
N LYS A 3 -4.63 -7.94 8.71
CA LYS A 3 -5.48 -7.37 9.79
C LYS A 3 -4.73 -7.14 11.11
N ILE A 4 -3.57 -7.78 11.27
CA ILE A 4 -2.65 -7.63 12.39
C ILE A 4 -1.24 -7.39 11.87
N THR A 5 -0.42 -6.69 12.65
CA THR A 5 0.97 -6.36 12.28
C THR A 5 1.99 -6.83 13.30
N TYR A 6 1.64 -7.86 14.06
CA TYR A 6 2.51 -8.56 14.98
C TYR A 6 2.50 -10.05 14.61
N ASP A 7 3.61 -10.74 14.85
CA ASP A 7 3.72 -12.19 14.62
C ASP A 7 3.08 -13.00 15.77
N PRO A 8 2.89 -14.32 15.60
CA PRO A 8 2.24 -15.18 16.60
C PRO A 8 2.97 -15.28 17.94
N PHE A 9 4.27 -14.96 17.99
CA PHE A 9 5.12 -15.03 19.18
C PHE A 9 5.26 -13.67 19.89
N ALA A 10 4.60 -12.62 19.38
CA ALA A 10 4.61 -11.31 20.00
C ALA A 10 4.00 -11.34 21.43
N SER A 11 4.69 -10.70 22.37
CA SER A 11 4.19 -10.50 23.74
C SER A 11 2.87 -9.73 23.76
N GLU A 12 2.09 -9.87 24.84
CA GLU A 12 0.84 -9.14 25.01
C GLU A 12 1.02 -7.62 24.88
N GLU A 13 2.03 -7.06 25.55
CA GLU A 13 2.41 -5.65 25.43
C GLU A 13 2.70 -5.25 23.97
N LYS A 14 3.43 -6.09 23.21
CA LYS A 14 3.72 -5.84 21.80
C LYS A 14 2.47 -5.89 20.95
N ARG A 15 1.57 -6.84 21.21
CA ARG A 15 0.29 -6.99 20.49
C ARG A 15 -0.62 -5.78 20.73
N GLU A 16 -0.71 -5.29 21.97
CA GLU A 16 -1.46 -4.09 22.32
C GLU A 16 -0.87 -2.85 21.65
N LYS A 17 0.45 -2.66 21.76
CA LYS A 17 1.18 -1.55 21.15
C LYS A 17 1.03 -1.50 19.63
N GLU A 18 1.13 -2.63 18.94
CA GLU A 18 0.95 -2.65 17.48
C GLU A 18 -0.52 -2.43 17.08
N SER A 19 -1.47 -2.95 17.87
CA SER A 19 -2.91 -2.78 17.63
C SER A 19 -3.38 -1.34 17.82
N SER A 20 -2.78 -0.61 18.76
CA SER A 20 -3.17 0.79 19.05
C SER A 20 -2.60 1.79 18.04
N LYS A 21 -1.55 1.45 17.30
CA LYS A 21 -0.93 2.36 16.30
C LYS A 21 -1.86 2.81 15.18
N TYR A 22 -2.78 1.94 14.77
CA TYR A 22 -3.71 2.22 13.68
C TYR A 22 -4.93 1.28 13.79
N PRO A 23 -5.94 1.65 14.60
CA PRO A 23 -7.15 0.85 14.78
C PRO A 23 -7.87 0.43 13.47
N PRO A 24 -7.95 1.28 12.42
CA PRO A 24 -8.59 0.89 11.16
C PRO A 24 -7.96 -0.31 10.46
N GLN A 25 -6.72 -0.70 10.79
CA GLN A 25 -6.05 -1.90 10.24
C GLN A 25 -6.93 -3.16 10.33
N LYS A 26 -7.69 -3.31 11.42
CA LYS A 26 -8.53 -4.49 11.66
C LYS A 26 -9.69 -4.60 10.66
N ILE A 27 -10.21 -3.46 10.21
CA ILE A 27 -11.32 -3.36 9.26
C ILE A 27 -10.75 -3.42 7.84
N LEU A 28 -9.81 -2.53 7.51
CA LEU A 28 -9.23 -2.38 6.18
C LEU A 28 -8.35 -3.56 5.76
N GLY A 29 -7.63 -4.17 6.69
CA GLY A 29 -6.60 -5.17 6.38
C GLY A 29 -5.33 -4.59 5.76
N PHE A 30 -5.23 -3.26 5.62
CA PHE A 30 -4.04 -2.54 5.20
C PHE A 30 -4.08 -1.11 5.76
N ARG A 31 -3.00 -0.36 5.54
CA ARG A 31 -2.89 1.07 5.80
C ARG A 31 -1.95 1.70 4.80
N LEU A 32 -2.14 2.99 4.53
CA LEU A 32 -1.18 3.77 3.76
C LEU A 32 0.03 4.10 4.65
N LEU A 33 1.25 3.98 4.11
CA LEU A 33 2.49 4.35 4.81
C LEU A 33 3.08 5.66 4.29
N GLY A 34 2.49 6.24 3.25
CA GLY A 34 3.01 7.37 2.52
C GLY A 34 3.42 7.01 1.10
N TYR A 35 3.86 8.02 0.35
CA TYR A 35 4.36 7.88 -1.01
C TYR A 35 5.28 9.05 -1.37
N ARG A 36 5.99 8.89 -2.49
CA ARG A 36 6.73 9.95 -3.16
C ARG A 36 6.31 9.97 -4.63
N MET A 37 5.87 11.13 -5.09
CA MET A 37 5.29 11.30 -6.42
C MET A 37 5.98 12.47 -7.12
N HIS A 38 6.51 12.22 -8.33
CA HIS A 38 7.10 13.25 -9.18
C HIS A 38 6.08 13.67 -10.23
N LEU A 39 5.75 14.95 -10.27
CA LEU A 39 4.77 15.51 -11.18
C LEU A 39 5.46 16.08 -12.43
N ASN A 40 4.72 16.18 -13.53
CA ASN A 40 5.24 16.64 -14.82
C ASN A 40 5.69 18.12 -14.80
N ASN A 41 5.21 18.90 -13.84
CA ASN A 41 5.64 20.28 -13.61
C ASN A 41 6.99 20.38 -12.84
N GLY A 42 7.62 19.25 -12.50
CA GLY A 42 8.86 19.18 -11.73
C GLY A 42 8.64 19.17 -10.21
N GLU A 43 7.40 19.28 -9.73
CA GLU A 43 7.08 19.21 -8.31
C GLU A 43 7.21 17.79 -7.77
N VAL A 44 7.67 17.67 -6.52
CA VAL A 44 7.73 16.39 -5.80
C VAL A 44 6.81 16.46 -4.59
N VAL A 45 5.74 15.66 -4.63
CA VAL A 45 4.82 15.49 -3.51
C VAL A 45 5.26 14.30 -2.67
N VAL A 46 5.44 14.52 -1.37
CA VAL A 46 5.81 13.48 -0.41
C VAL A 46 4.77 13.42 0.69
N LYS A 47 4.24 12.23 0.94
CA LYS A 47 3.42 11.94 2.11
C LYS A 47 4.13 10.90 2.96
N ASP A 48 4.04 11.06 4.26
CA ASP A 48 4.68 10.19 5.23
C ASP A 48 3.69 9.23 5.90
N LYS A 49 4.20 8.51 6.90
CA LYS A 49 3.44 7.56 7.70
C LYS A 49 2.34 8.22 8.53
N ASP A 50 2.49 9.48 8.92
CA ASP A 50 1.55 10.15 9.80
C ASP A 50 0.37 10.70 8.98
N TRP A 51 0.62 11.18 7.76
CA TRP A 51 -0.42 11.34 6.74
C TRP A 51 -1.14 10.01 6.43
N GLY A 52 -0.39 8.90 6.29
CA GLY A 52 -1.01 7.60 6.02
C GLY A 52 -1.95 7.14 7.15
N LYS A 53 -1.61 7.44 8.41
CA LYS A 53 -2.44 7.15 9.58
C LYS A 53 -3.67 8.03 9.72
N SER A 54 -3.73 9.18 9.05
CA SER A 54 -4.91 10.04 9.09
C SER A 54 -6.07 9.52 8.24
N HIS A 55 -5.85 8.43 7.50
CA HIS A 55 -6.88 7.79 6.68
C HIS A 55 -7.54 6.64 7.43
N ASP A 56 -8.79 6.33 7.13
CA ASP A 56 -9.59 5.26 7.72
C ASP A 56 -10.51 4.60 6.66
N GLU A 57 -11.41 3.72 7.08
CA GLU A 57 -12.33 3.02 6.18
C GLU A 57 -13.26 3.93 5.35
N ASN A 58 -13.43 5.19 5.75
CA ASN A 58 -14.32 6.13 5.07
C ASN A 58 -13.58 6.96 4.02
N ASN A 59 -12.28 7.21 4.18
CA ASN A 59 -11.52 8.12 3.33
C ASN A 59 -10.26 7.52 2.70
N VAL A 60 -9.90 6.25 2.97
CA VAL A 60 -8.69 5.63 2.39
C VAL A 60 -8.67 5.66 0.86
N LEU A 61 -9.86 5.66 0.23
CA LEU A 61 -10.00 5.77 -1.21
C LEU A 61 -9.44 7.11 -1.73
N ASP A 62 -9.60 8.20 -0.98
CA ASP A 62 -9.12 9.53 -1.37
C ASP A 62 -7.59 9.55 -1.48
N GLY A 63 -6.89 8.94 -0.51
CA GLY A 63 -5.44 8.81 -0.54
C GLY A 63 -4.93 7.94 -1.70
N LEU A 64 -5.69 6.90 -2.08
CA LEU A 64 -5.39 6.09 -3.27
C LEU A 64 -5.62 6.87 -4.56
N ILE A 65 -6.72 7.63 -4.65
CA ILE A 65 -7.02 8.50 -5.80
C ILE A 65 -5.94 9.56 -5.96
N GLU A 66 -5.54 10.23 -4.88
CA GLU A 66 -4.44 11.21 -4.88
C GLU A 66 -3.18 10.56 -5.45
N PHE A 67 -2.77 9.40 -4.93
CA PHE A 67 -1.58 8.69 -5.41
C PHE A 67 -1.66 8.28 -6.88
N PHE A 68 -2.80 7.77 -7.37
CA PHE A 68 -2.93 7.29 -8.75
C PHE A 68 -3.24 8.41 -9.76
N SER A 69 -3.55 9.62 -9.31
CA SER A 69 -3.74 10.80 -10.17
C SER A 69 -2.44 11.48 -10.61
N GLY A 70 -1.27 11.01 -10.18
CA GLY A 70 0.02 11.65 -10.48
C GLY A 70 0.34 11.80 -11.96
N ARG A 71 -0.23 10.93 -12.79
CA ARG A 71 -0.14 10.93 -14.26
C ARG A 71 -1.32 11.65 -14.95
N GLY A 72 -2.25 12.19 -14.17
CA GLY A 72 -3.56 12.65 -14.65
C GLY A 72 -4.57 11.51 -14.78
N ILE A 73 -5.59 11.71 -15.63
CA ILE A 73 -6.63 10.70 -15.88
C ILE A 73 -6.07 9.63 -16.83
N ASP A 74 -5.42 8.60 -16.28
CA ASP A 74 -4.91 7.45 -17.04
C ASP A 74 -5.39 6.12 -16.45
N SER A 75 -6.47 5.57 -17.02
CA SER A 75 -7.05 4.29 -16.60
C SER A 75 -6.12 3.09 -16.84
N LYS A 76 -5.02 3.23 -17.60
CA LYS A 76 -4.04 2.16 -17.80
C LYS A 76 -3.28 1.87 -16.51
N VAL A 77 -3.04 2.89 -15.66
CA VAL A 77 -2.37 2.72 -14.37
C VAL A 77 -3.18 1.78 -13.49
N THR A 78 -4.43 2.13 -13.23
CA THR A 78 -5.32 1.35 -12.36
C THR A 78 -5.58 -0.04 -12.94
N SER A 79 -5.75 -0.17 -14.25
CA SER A 79 -5.93 -1.46 -14.92
C SER A 79 -4.72 -2.39 -14.73
N GLN A 80 -3.50 -1.90 -14.92
CA GLN A 80 -2.29 -2.70 -14.71
C GLN A 80 -2.04 -3.03 -13.24
N VAL A 81 -2.36 -2.11 -12.33
CA VAL A 81 -2.30 -2.34 -10.89
C VAL A 81 -3.25 -3.48 -10.48
N LEU A 82 -4.52 -3.42 -10.92
CA LEU A 82 -5.51 -4.45 -10.63
C LEU A 82 -5.09 -5.82 -11.18
N ALA A 83 -4.58 -5.87 -12.42
CA ALA A 83 -4.08 -7.12 -13.01
C ALA A 83 -2.94 -7.73 -12.18
N LYS A 84 -1.97 -6.92 -11.71
CA LYS A 84 -0.85 -7.38 -10.89
C LYS A 84 -1.29 -7.76 -9.47
N LEU A 85 -2.22 -7.03 -8.87
CA LEU A 85 -2.79 -7.37 -7.56
C LEU A 85 -3.56 -8.69 -7.61
N ASP A 86 -4.25 -9.01 -8.71
CA ASP A 86 -4.91 -10.30 -8.87
C ASP A 86 -3.90 -11.47 -8.89
N LEU A 87 -2.71 -11.28 -9.48
CA LEU A 87 -1.63 -12.27 -9.40
C LEU A 87 -1.13 -12.46 -7.97
N VAL A 88 -0.91 -11.37 -7.23
CA VAL A 88 -0.53 -11.43 -5.81
C VAL A 88 -1.62 -12.16 -5.01
N ARG A 89 -2.89 -11.81 -5.21
CA ARG A 89 -4.04 -12.46 -4.56
C ARG A 89 -4.09 -13.96 -4.83
N LYS A 90 -3.93 -14.36 -6.10
CA LYS A 90 -3.91 -15.77 -6.52
C LYS A 90 -2.77 -16.52 -5.83
N TRP A 91 -1.57 -15.96 -5.79
CA TRP A 91 -0.43 -16.57 -5.11
C TRP A 91 -0.69 -16.76 -3.61
N PHE A 92 -1.20 -15.73 -2.93
CA PHE A 92 -1.57 -15.81 -1.51
C PHE A 92 -2.67 -16.83 -1.22
N ALA A 93 -3.58 -17.08 -2.18
CA ALA A 93 -4.65 -18.08 -2.03
C ALA A 93 -4.14 -19.53 -2.15
N THR A 94 -3.04 -19.76 -2.87
CA THR A 94 -2.51 -21.11 -3.13
C THR A 94 -1.32 -21.49 -2.25
N GLN A 95 -0.50 -20.52 -1.85
CA GLN A 95 0.66 -20.79 -1.01
C GLN A 95 0.22 -21.08 0.44
N GLN A 96 0.89 -22.03 1.11
CA GLN A 96 0.61 -22.41 2.50
C GLN A 96 1.88 -22.39 3.39
N SER A 97 3.01 -21.98 2.83
CA SER A 97 4.32 -22.11 3.47
C SER A 97 4.73 -20.86 4.26
N PHE A 98 4.14 -19.70 3.96
CA PHE A 98 4.59 -18.43 4.51
C PHE A 98 3.43 -17.63 5.10
N GLN A 99 3.67 -17.03 6.26
CA GLN A 99 2.79 -16.04 6.87
C GLN A 99 3.54 -14.71 6.93
N PHE A 100 2.94 -13.67 6.35
CA PHE A 100 3.57 -12.35 6.24
C PHE A 100 2.95 -11.39 7.24
N TYR A 101 3.73 -11.03 8.25
CA TYR A 101 3.36 -10.04 9.26
C TYR A 101 4.18 -8.77 9.05
N ALA A 102 3.54 -7.61 9.25
CA ALA A 102 4.17 -6.30 9.08
C ALA A 102 4.87 -6.06 7.71
N SER A 103 4.54 -6.85 6.69
CA SER A 103 5.05 -6.66 5.31
C SER A 103 4.19 -5.65 4.55
N SER A 104 4.75 -5.05 3.50
CA SER A 104 4.10 -4.03 2.67
C SER A 104 4.11 -4.43 1.20
N LEU A 105 3.13 -3.95 0.44
CA LEU A 105 3.27 -3.85 -1.01
C LEU A 105 3.75 -2.45 -1.35
N LEU A 106 4.83 -2.38 -2.12
CA LEU A 106 5.33 -1.15 -2.70
C LEU A 106 4.83 -1.06 -4.15
N PHE A 107 4.16 0.04 -4.44
CA PHE A 107 3.65 0.38 -5.77
C PHE A 107 4.58 1.41 -6.40
N VAL A 108 4.97 1.17 -7.64
CA VAL A 108 5.78 2.09 -8.44
C VAL A 108 5.22 2.12 -9.85
N TYR A 109 5.10 3.31 -10.43
CA TYR A 109 4.70 3.49 -11.81
C TYR A 109 5.32 4.77 -12.37
N GLU A 110 5.34 4.90 -13.70
CA GLU A 110 5.84 6.06 -14.43
C GLU A 110 4.77 7.14 -14.49
N ASN A 111 5.12 8.37 -14.12
CA ASN A 111 4.19 9.51 -14.10
C ASN A 111 4.23 10.34 -15.38
N ASP A 112 5.30 10.24 -16.18
CA ASP A 112 5.40 10.98 -17.44
C ASP A 112 4.43 10.41 -18.51
N PRO A 113 3.36 11.12 -18.90
CA PRO A 113 2.33 10.65 -19.83
C PRO A 113 2.89 10.22 -21.19
N SER A 114 4.09 10.68 -21.56
CA SER A 114 4.78 10.32 -22.80
C SER A 114 5.46 8.94 -22.77
N LEU A 115 5.73 8.40 -21.58
CA LEU A 115 6.42 7.12 -21.37
C LEU A 115 5.42 5.99 -21.06
N PRO A 116 5.76 4.70 -21.24
CA PRO A 116 4.91 3.60 -20.79
C PRO A 116 4.71 3.60 -19.27
N VAL A 117 3.51 3.25 -18.80
CA VAL A 117 3.14 3.29 -17.37
C VAL A 117 4.06 2.48 -16.45
N ASN A 118 4.60 1.34 -16.93
CA ASN A 118 5.59 0.54 -16.21
C ASN A 118 5.26 0.22 -14.73
N VAL A 119 4.04 -0.25 -14.45
CA VAL A 119 3.63 -0.61 -13.08
C VAL A 119 4.48 -1.76 -12.52
N LYS A 120 5.03 -1.55 -11.32
CA LYS A 120 5.65 -2.58 -10.49
C LYS A 120 4.95 -2.63 -9.13
N ILE A 121 4.66 -3.85 -8.69
CA ILE A 121 4.18 -4.13 -7.33
C ILE A 121 5.12 -5.17 -6.76
N VAL A 122 5.77 -4.82 -5.66
CA VAL A 122 6.71 -5.72 -4.98
C VAL A 122 6.34 -5.83 -3.51
N MET A 123 6.42 -7.03 -2.97
CA MET A 123 6.27 -7.24 -1.54
C MET A 123 7.61 -7.00 -0.85
N ILE A 124 7.60 -6.16 0.18
CA ILE A 124 8.77 -5.83 0.99
C ILE A 124 8.48 -6.19 2.45
N GLY A 125 9.45 -6.78 3.12
CA GLY A 125 9.41 -7.09 4.55
C GLY A 125 10.19 -6.06 5.36
N VAL A 126 9.93 -6.04 6.67
CA VAL A 126 10.90 -5.48 7.63
C VAL A 126 11.93 -6.57 7.85
N GLY A 127 13.15 -6.36 7.35
CA GLY A 127 14.30 -7.22 7.63
C GLY A 127 14.79 -7.07 9.07
#